data_AF-A0A352NP71-F1
#
_entry.id   AF-A0A352NP71-F1
#
_cell.length_a   1.000
_cell.length_b   1.000
_cell.length_c   1.000
_cell.angle_alpha   90.00
_cell.angle_beta   90.00
_cell.angle_gamma   90.00
#
_symmetry.space_group_name_H-M   'P 1'
#
loop_
_entity.id
_entity.type
_entity.pdbx_description
1 polymer ?
#
loop_
_entity_poly.entity_id
_entity_poly.type
_entity_poly.pdbx_seq_one_letter_code
_entity_poly.pdbx_strand_id
1 'polypeptide(L)' 'MSPKTNGVNPDRTPISQLDLKKLLEMVKTVSHGSITLIIHDGKIVQIDKSEKLRLK' A
#
# COMPACT_ATOMS: atom_id res chain seq x y z
N MET A 1 -28.64 -8.46 -14.13
CA MET A 1 -27.70 -9.21 -13.28
C MET A 1 -26.35 -8.54 -13.44
N SER A 2 -26.00 -7.64 -12.51
CA SER A 2 -24.76 -6.85 -12.55
C SER A 2 -24.03 -7.03 -11.21
N PRO A 3 -22.68 -7.03 -11.19
CA PRO A 3 -21.89 -7.54 -10.08
C PRO A 3 -22.10 -6.68 -8.83
N LYS A 4 -22.30 -7.33 -7.68
CA LYS A 4 -22.31 -6.71 -6.36
C LYS A 4 -20.94 -6.07 -6.15
N THR A 5 -20.84 -4.75 -6.24
CA THR A 5 -19.66 -4.02 -5.76
C THR A 5 -19.66 -4.14 -4.24
N ASN A 6 -18.65 -4.86 -3.75
CA ASN A 6 -18.45 -5.17 -2.34
C ASN A 6 -18.48 -3.86 -1.52
N GLY A 7 -19.37 -3.78 -0.53
CA GLY A 7 -19.52 -2.61 0.32
C GLY A 7 -18.24 -2.31 1.09
N VAL A 8 -17.49 -1.31 0.61
CA VAL A 8 -16.40 -0.70 1.39
C VAL A 8 -17.07 0.23 2.39
N ASN A 9 -17.26 -0.23 3.63
CA ASN A 9 -17.68 0.64 4.73
C ASN A 9 -16.61 1.73 4.93
N PRO A 10 -16.95 3.03 4.79
CA PRO A 10 -15.96 4.11 4.89
C PRO A 10 -15.29 4.19 6.27
N ASP A 11 -16.00 3.73 7.33
CA ASP A 11 -15.49 3.64 8.70
C ASP A 11 -14.41 2.57 8.95
N ARG A 12 -14.18 1.67 8.00
CA ARG A 12 -13.19 0.58 8.13
C ARG A 12 -12.07 0.67 7.10
N THR A 13 -11.63 1.88 6.79
CA THR A 13 -10.45 2.05 5.92
C THR A 13 -9.17 1.95 6.77
N PRO A 14 -8.38 0.86 6.66
CA PRO A 14 -7.17 0.67 7.46
C PRO A 14 -6.02 1.61 7.05
N ILE A 15 -6.21 2.33 5.93
CA ILE A 15 -5.26 3.25 5.32
C ILE A 15 -6.01 4.46 4.75
N SER A 16 -5.44 5.66 4.89
CA SER A 16 -5.98 6.86 4.27
C SER A 16 -5.82 6.83 2.73
N GLN A 17 -6.65 7.57 2.00
CA GLN A 17 -6.50 7.67 0.54
C GLN A 17 -5.15 8.27 0.12
N LEU A 18 -4.61 9.21 0.91
CA LEU A 18 -3.31 9.82 0.65
C LEU A 18 -2.19 8.78 0.74
N ASP A 19 -2.21 7.96 1.79
CA ASP A 19 -1.17 6.95 2.01
C ASP A 19 -1.30 5.79 1.02
N LEU A 20 -2.52 5.45 0.60
CA LEU A 20 -2.75 4.51 -0.49
C LEU A 20 -2.15 5.01 -1.80
N LYS A 21 -2.33 6.29 -2.11
CA LYS A 21 -1.72 6.90 -3.31
C LYS A 21 -0.19 6.84 -3.23
N LYS A 22 0.41 7.16 -2.08
CA LYS A 22 1.86 7.04 -1.87
C LYS A 22 2.36 5.60 -2.05
N LEU A 23 1.64 4.63 -1.50
CA LEU A 23 1.95 3.20 -1.67
C LEU A 23 1.95 2.80 -3.14
N LEU A 24 0.94 3.20 -3.90
CA LEU A 24 0.86 2.90 -5.33
C LEU A 24 2.03 3.52 -6.10
N GLU A 25 2.42 4.75 -5.78
CA GLU A 25 3.59 5.39 -6.40
C GLU A 25 4.91 4.71 -6.02
N MET A 26 5.05 4.25 -4.77
CA MET A 26 6.20 3.45 -4.34
C MET A 26 6.29 2.13 -5.11
N VAL A 27 5.17 1.43 -5.29
CA VAL A 27 5.10 0.18 -6.08
C VAL A 27 5.50 0.42 -7.53
N LYS A 28 5.03 1.50 -8.15
CA LYS A 28 5.37 1.84 -9.55
C LYS A 28 6.85 2.14 -9.74
N THR A 29 7.50 2.70 -8.72
CA THR A 29 8.90 3.14 -8.82
C THR A 29 9.90 2.06 -8.39
N VAL A 30 9.46 1.05 -7.63
CA VAL A 30 10.27 -0.12 -7.29
C VAL A 30 10.64 -0.88 -8.55
N SER A 31 11.93 -0.92 -8.88
CA SER A 31 12.42 -1.71 -10.03
C SER A 31 12.88 -3.11 -9.61
N HIS A 32 13.66 -3.19 -8.53
CA HIS A 32 14.13 -4.45 -7.95
C HIS A 32 14.17 -4.32 -6.44
N GLY A 33 13.13 -4.78 -5.76
CA GLY A 33 12.99 -4.53 -4.34
C GLY A 33 11.76 -5.16 -3.71
N SER A 34 11.50 -4.78 -2.47
CA SER A 34 10.33 -5.16 -1.69
C SER A 34 9.77 -3.94 -0.98
N ILE A 35 8.45 -3.94 -0.80
CA ILE A 35 7.76 -2.96 0.05
C ILE A 35 7.17 -3.74 1.22
N THR A 36 7.51 -3.31 2.44
CA THR A 36 7.06 -3.94 3.69
C THR A 36 6.06 -3.02 4.37
N LEU A 37 4.84 -3.51 4.59
CA LEU A 37 3.82 -2.82 5.38
C LEU A 37 3.84 -3.36 6.80
N ILE A 38 3.85 -2.45 7.77
CA ILE A 38 3.77 -2.78 9.18
C ILE A 38 2.41 -2.31 9.70
N ILE A 39 1.64 -3.24 10.26
CA ILE A 39 0.26 -3.02 10.70
C ILE A 39 0.18 -3.28 12.20
N HIS A 40 -0.38 -2.33 12.95
CA HIS A 40 -0.71 -2.49 14.36
C HIS A 40 -2.15 -2.04 14.58
N ASP A 41 -2.91 -2.81 15.36
CA ASP A 41 -4.31 -2.49 15.69
C ASP A 41 -5.19 -2.25 14.44
N GLY A 42 -4.96 -3.02 13.37
CA GLY A 42 -5.70 -2.88 12.11
C GLY A 42 -5.39 -1.60 11.32
N LYS A 43 -4.36 -0.84 11.69
CA LYS A 43 -3.90 0.37 11.00
C LYS A 43 -2.49 0.20 10.51
N ILE A 44 -2.20 0.72 9.32
CA ILE A 44 -0.83 0.78 8.82
C ILE A 44 -0.09 1.87 9.58
N VAL A 45 0.97 1.48 10.29
CA VAL A 45 1.80 2.42 11.07
C VAL A 45 3.09 2.78 10.34
N GLN A 46 3.54 1.91 9.43
CA GLN A 46 4.78 2.14 8.68
C GLN A 46 4.76 1.42 7.32
N ILE A 47 5.41 2.06 6.35
CA ILE A 47 5.68 1.52 5.02
C ILE A 47 7.18 1.66 4.80
N ASP A 48 7.87 0.53 4.65
CA ASP A 48 9.29 0.48 4.28
C ASP A 48 9.41 0.10 2.80
N LYS A 49 10.28 0.78 2.07
CA LYS A 49 10.61 0.47 0.68
C LYS A 49 12.09 0.13 0.61
N SER A 50 12.38 -1.12 0.30
CA SER A 50 13.72 -1.65 0.13
C SER A 50 14.00 -1.86 -1.36
N GLU A 51 14.95 -1.12 -1.93
CA GLU A 51 15.38 -1.29 -3.31
C GLU A 51 16.84 -1.75 -3.40
N LYS A 52 17.09 -2.74 -4.26
CA LYS A 52 18.42 -3.22 -4.57
C LYS A 52 18.98 -2.43 -5.74
N LEU A 53 19.74 -1.38 -5.42
CA LEU A 53 20.49 -0.64 -6.43
C LEU A 53 21.66 -1.50 -6.93
N ARG A 54 21.68 -1.79 -8.23
CA ARG A 54 22.83 -2.45 -8.87
C ARG A 54 23.68 -1.38 -9.54
N LEU A 55 24.80 -1.04 -8.91
CA LEU A 55 25.83 -0.24 -9.55
C LEU A 55 26.51 -1.13 -10.60
N LYS A 56 26.50 -0.70 -11.86
CA LYS A 56 27.31 -1.29 -12.92
C LYS A 56 28.63 -0.55 -13.00
#